data_AF-A0A059E0G9-F1
#
_entry.id   AF-A0A059E0G9-F1
#
_cell.length_a   1.000
_cell.length_b   1.000
_cell.length_c   1.000
_cell.angle_alpha   90.00
_cell.angle_beta   90.00
_cell.angle_gamma   90.00
#
_symmetry.space_group_name_H-M   'P 1'
#
loop_
_entity.id
_entity.type
_entity.pdbx_description
1 polymer ?
#
loop_
_entity_poly.entity_id
_entity_poly.type
_entity_poly.pdbx_seq_one_letter_code
_entity_poly.pdbx_strand_id
1 'polypeptide(L)'
;MMRHVLAASAIAGLILGAAHAATFVQKDTATLRALDKITGRSTDIDVKVGEPVVFGSLKVELQVCYQTPPEEAPESAAFLKIASTQPVAVETMEAAVDAEDVETVSEENPELFSGWMYASSPGLSALEHPVYDVWVIRCAAPEPVKLEPRSAEDEADFE
;
A
#
# COMPACT_ATOMS: atom_id res chain seq x y z
N MET A 1 77.51 1.18 -21.74
CA MET A 1 77.19 1.70 -20.38
C MET A 1 75.84 2.39 -20.48
N MET A 2 74.71 1.68 -20.48
CA MET A 2 74.00 1.03 -19.37
C MET A 2 73.08 2.00 -18.59
N ARG A 3 71.75 1.81 -18.77
CA ARG A 3 70.68 1.83 -17.74
C ARG A 3 70.27 3.20 -17.13
N HIS A 4 69.00 3.61 -16.95
CA HIS A 4 67.71 2.93 -16.78
C HIS A 4 66.53 3.83 -17.22
N VAL A 5 65.49 3.22 -17.82
CA VAL A 5 64.11 3.73 -17.84
C VAL A 5 63.48 3.43 -16.47
N LEU A 6 62.82 4.40 -15.84
CA LEU A 6 61.91 4.15 -14.73
C LEU A 6 60.54 4.77 -15.02
N ALA A 7 59.61 3.87 -15.28
CA ALA A 7 58.17 4.04 -15.21
C ALA A 7 57.66 3.56 -13.83
N ALA A 8 56.59 4.16 -13.30
CA ALA A 8 55.60 3.55 -12.39
C ALA A 8 54.50 4.58 -12.12
N SER A 9 53.39 4.59 -12.86
CA SER A 9 52.15 3.81 -12.64
C SER A 9 51.41 4.09 -11.32
N ALA A 10 50.20 4.60 -11.53
CA ALA A 10 49.05 4.79 -10.65
C ALA A 10 48.71 3.61 -9.74
N ILE A 11 48.07 3.92 -8.60
CA ILE A 11 46.85 3.21 -8.15
C ILE A 11 45.92 4.24 -7.50
N ALA A 12 44.99 4.81 -8.29
CA ALA A 12 43.78 5.40 -7.75
C ALA A 12 42.87 4.24 -7.32
N GLY A 13 42.85 3.92 -6.03
CA GLY A 13 41.97 2.90 -5.46
C GLY A 13 40.53 3.40 -5.45
N LEU A 14 39.81 3.17 -6.54
CA LEU A 14 38.36 3.31 -6.60
C LEU A 14 37.74 2.09 -5.91
N ILE A 15 37.36 2.23 -4.64
CA ILE A 15 36.60 1.20 -3.93
C ILE A 15 35.19 1.21 -4.53
N LEU A 16 34.92 0.28 -5.45
CA LEU A 16 33.55 -0.04 -5.88
C LEU A 16 32.85 -0.74 -4.71
N GLY A 17 32.11 0.01 -3.90
CA GLY A 17 31.09 -0.57 -3.04
C GLY A 17 29.99 -1.18 -3.92
N ALA A 18 29.74 -2.49 -3.80
CA ALA A 18 28.62 -3.13 -4.46
C ALA A 18 27.32 -2.66 -3.80
N ALA A 19 26.59 -1.76 -4.46
CA ALA A 19 25.22 -1.43 -4.09
C ALA A 19 24.36 -2.68 -4.28
N HIS A 20 23.85 -3.27 -3.20
CA HIS A 20 22.80 -4.28 -3.30
C HIS A 20 21.50 -3.55 -3.63
N ALA A 21 20.96 -3.82 -4.82
CA ALA A 21 19.62 -3.39 -5.17
C ALA A 21 18.64 -4.22 -4.34
N ALA A 22 17.74 -3.55 -3.61
CA ALA A 22 16.73 -4.26 -2.84
C ALA A 22 15.84 -5.07 -3.80
N THR A 23 15.67 -6.36 -3.51
CA THR A 23 14.77 -7.19 -4.32
C THR A 23 13.37 -7.06 -3.74
N PHE A 24 12.41 -6.64 -4.58
CA PHE A 24 11.02 -6.52 -4.17
C PHE A 24 10.22 -7.70 -4.72
N VAL A 25 9.50 -8.37 -3.83
CA VAL A 25 8.59 -9.47 -4.17
C VAL A 25 7.16 -8.97 -4.12
N GLN A 26 6.43 -9.09 -5.22
CA GLN A 26 5.03 -8.70 -5.27
C GLN A 26 4.18 -9.57 -4.33
N LYS A 27 3.24 -8.92 -3.66
CA LYS A 27 2.22 -9.51 -2.81
C LYS A 27 0.84 -9.02 -3.26
N ASP A 28 -0.18 -9.80 -2.93
CA ASP A 28 -1.57 -9.53 -3.32
C ASP A 28 -2.39 -8.86 -2.20
N THR A 29 -1.86 -8.79 -0.98
CA THR A 29 -2.54 -8.21 0.17
C THR A 29 -1.67 -7.14 0.83
N ALA A 30 -2.26 -6.00 1.17
CA ALA A 30 -1.66 -4.96 1.99
C ALA A 30 -2.41 -4.87 3.32
N THR A 31 -1.69 -4.94 4.44
CA THR A 31 -2.23 -4.53 5.73
C THR A 31 -1.97 -3.04 5.90
N LEU A 32 -3.03 -2.28 6.08
CA LEU A 32 -3.02 -0.84 6.33
C LEU A 32 -3.43 -0.59 7.78
N ARG A 33 -2.86 0.43 8.40
CA ARG A 33 -3.36 0.97 9.66
C ARG A 33 -4.16 2.22 9.39
N ALA A 34 -5.37 2.26 9.92
CA ALA A 34 -6.26 3.40 9.87
C ALA A 34 -6.49 3.95 11.29
N LEU A 35 -6.11 5.20 11.52
CA LEU A 35 -6.36 5.95 12.75
C LEU A 35 -7.59 6.83 12.57
N ASP A 36 -8.60 6.63 13.40
CA ASP A 36 -9.68 7.60 13.56
C ASP A 36 -9.20 8.69 14.54
N LYS A 37 -9.02 9.91 14.03
CA LYS A 37 -8.53 11.07 14.79
C LYS A 37 -9.58 11.65 15.75
N ILE A 38 -10.86 11.32 15.57
CA ILE A 38 -11.95 11.75 16.44
C ILE A 38 -12.00 10.86 17.68
N THR A 39 -11.87 9.54 17.50
CA THR A 39 -11.91 8.57 18.60
C THR A 39 -10.54 8.18 19.16
N GLY A 40 -9.46 8.46 18.43
CA GLY A 40 -8.09 8.04 18.76
C GLY A 40 -7.81 6.55 18.56
N ARG A 41 -8.73 5.79 17.93
CA ARG A 41 -8.61 4.34 17.78
C ARG A 41 -7.92 3.99 16.45
N SER A 42 -6.88 3.15 16.52
CA SER A 42 -6.25 2.53 15.36
C SER A 42 -6.87 1.16 15.05
N THR A 43 -7.13 0.89 13.77
CA THR A 43 -7.61 -0.40 13.27
C THR A 43 -6.73 -0.83 12.11
N ASP A 44 -6.36 -2.11 12.09
CA ASP A 44 -5.63 -2.68 10.95
C ASP A 44 -6.66 -3.31 9.99
N ILE A 45 -6.53 -2.99 8.70
CA ILE A 45 -7.40 -3.49 7.64
C ILE A 45 -6.55 -4.16 6.57
N ASP A 46 -6.97 -5.35 6.12
CA ASP A 46 -6.35 -6.03 5.01
C ASP A 46 -7.11 -5.73 3.72
N VAL A 47 -6.38 -5.28 2.70
CA VAL A 47 -6.92 -4.97 1.38
C VAL A 47 -6.22 -5.84 0.36
N LYS A 48 -7.00 -6.57 -0.46
CA LYS A 48 -6.46 -7.37 -1.56
C LYS A 48 -6.47 -6.58 -2.85
N VAL A 49 -5.53 -6.89 -3.74
CA VAL A 49 -5.46 -6.28 -5.07
C VAL A 49 -6.76 -6.57 -5.82
N GLY A 50 -7.42 -5.51 -6.27
CA GLY A 50 -8.68 -5.59 -7.01
C GLY A 50 -9.93 -5.88 -6.17
N GLU A 51 -9.81 -5.99 -4.84
CA GLU A 51 -10.94 -6.12 -3.90
C GLU A 51 -10.99 -4.89 -2.98
N PRO A 52 -11.62 -3.77 -3.39
CA PRO A 52 -11.72 -2.58 -2.56
C PRO A 52 -12.44 -2.85 -1.24
N VAL A 53 -11.96 -2.25 -0.16
CA VAL A 53 -12.54 -2.34 1.19
C VAL A 53 -13.03 -0.96 1.62
N VAL A 54 -14.14 -0.93 2.38
CA VAL A 54 -14.66 0.30 2.98
C VAL A 54 -14.24 0.37 4.45
N PHE A 55 -13.65 1.50 4.85
CA PHE A 55 -13.34 1.84 6.23
C PHE A 55 -13.91 3.22 6.57
N GLY A 56 -14.90 3.27 7.47
CA GLY A 56 -15.59 4.51 7.78
C GLY A 56 -16.24 5.10 6.53
N SER A 57 -15.87 6.33 6.18
CA SER A 57 -16.30 6.99 4.94
C SER A 57 -15.31 6.86 3.78
N LEU A 58 -14.29 5.99 3.86
CA LEU A 58 -13.26 5.80 2.84
C LEU A 58 -13.45 4.49 2.08
N LYS A 59 -13.35 4.53 0.74
CA LYS A 59 -13.18 3.37 -0.14
C LYS A 59 -11.70 3.24 -0.46
N VAL A 60 -11.08 2.15 -0.01
CA VAL A 60 -9.65 1.90 -0.13
C VAL A 60 -9.41 0.80 -1.16
N GLU A 61 -8.63 1.09 -2.18
CA GLU A 61 -8.32 0.18 -3.27
C GLU A 61 -6.82 0.00 -3.42
N LEU A 62 -6.37 -1.25 -3.26
CA LEU A 62 -4.99 -1.65 -3.49
C LEU A 62 -4.77 -1.95 -4.98
N GLN A 63 -3.81 -1.25 -5.60
CA GLN A 63 -3.41 -1.54 -6.98
C GLN A 63 -2.25 -2.55 -7.02
N VAL A 64 -1.24 -2.35 -6.17
CA VAL A 64 -0.07 -3.23 -6.09
C VAL A 64 0.60 -3.12 -4.74
N CYS A 65 1.20 -4.21 -4.27
CA CYS A 65 1.97 -4.30 -3.02
C CYS A 65 3.29 -5.04 -3.27
N TYR A 66 4.39 -4.54 -2.73
CA TYR A 66 5.70 -5.17 -2.78
C TYR A 66 6.32 -5.28 -1.39
N GLN A 67 7.00 -6.40 -1.13
CA GLN A 67 7.68 -6.70 0.13
C GLN A 67 9.13 -7.10 -0.16
N THR A 68 10.09 -6.57 0.61
CA THR A 68 11.46 -7.10 0.57
C THR A 68 11.56 -8.48 1.23
N PRO A 69 12.43 -9.39 0.75
CA PRO A 69 12.68 -10.67 1.37
C PRO A 69 13.15 -10.56 2.83
N PRO A 70 12.97 -11.61 3.65
CA PRO A 70 13.41 -11.63 5.04
C PRO A 70 14.92 -11.44 5.24
N GLU A 71 15.74 -11.74 4.22
CA GLU A 71 17.20 -11.58 4.24
C GLU A 71 17.64 -10.10 4.10
N GLU A 72 16.74 -9.23 3.65
CA GLU A 72 16.98 -7.80 3.46
C GLU A 72 16.29 -6.97 4.56
N ALA A 73 16.59 -5.67 4.61
CA ALA A 73 15.89 -4.78 5.51
C ALA A 73 14.38 -4.77 5.16
N PRO A 74 13.48 -4.90 6.16
CA PRO A 74 12.05 -5.00 5.90
C PRO A 74 11.51 -3.68 5.36
N GLU A 75 10.90 -3.75 4.18
CA GLU A 75 10.20 -2.64 3.55
C GLU A 75 8.96 -3.16 2.84
N SER A 76 7.90 -2.36 2.90
CA SER A 76 6.67 -2.60 2.15
C SER A 76 6.31 -1.34 1.39
N ALA A 77 6.15 -1.46 0.07
CA ALA A 77 5.72 -0.37 -0.78
C ALA A 77 4.41 -0.76 -1.48
N ALA A 78 3.37 0.06 -1.34
CA ALA A 78 2.09 -0.20 -2.01
C ALA A 78 1.57 1.04 -2.73
N PHE A 79 1.00 0.85 -3.92
CA PHE A 79 0.26 1.90 -4.60
C PHE A 79 -1.23 1.73 -4.29
N LEU A 80 -1.82 2.79 -3.75
CA LEU A 80 -3.20 2.80 -3.28
C LEU A 80 -3.96 3.93 -3.94
N LYS A 81 -5.25 3.69 -4.18
CA LYS A 81 -6.25 4.72 -4.47
C LYS A 81 -7.25 4.73 -3.32
N ILE A 82 -7.55 5.91 -2.79
CA ILE A 82 -8.52 6.08 -1.72
C ILE A 82 -9.50 7.17 -2.14
N ALA A 83 -10.79 6.85 -2.13
CA ALA A 83 -11.86 7.79 -2.41
C ALA A 83 -12.77 7.93 -1.19
N SER A 84 -13.55 9.01 -1.16
CA SER A 84 -14.71 9.09 -0.28
C SER A 84 -15.72 7.98 -0.63
N THR A 85 -16.64 7.69 0.27
CA THR A 85 -17.86 6.91 0.00
C THR A 85 -19.12 7.77 0.05
N GLN A 86 -18.97 9.02 0.50
CA GLN A 86 -20.02 10.01 0.49
C GLN A 86 -20.05 10.70 -0.87
N PRO A 87 -21.23 10.76 -1.53
CA PRO A 87 -21.42 11.58 -2.69
C PRO A 87 -21.15 13.04 -2.33
N VAL A 88 -20.41 13.74 -3.20
CA VAL A 88 -20.28 15.20 -3.11
C VAL A 88 -21.68 15.75 -3.27
N ALA A 89 -22.32 16.12 -2.15
CA ALA A 89 -23.54 16.91 -2.22
C ALA A 89 -23.15 18.20 -2.93
N VAL A 90 -23.66 18.36 -4.15
CA VAL A 90 -23.45 19.50 -5.05
C VAL A 90 -23.32 20.77 -4.24
N GLU A 91 -22.13 21.35 -4.25
CA GLU A 91 -21.87 22.65 -3.66
C GLU A 91 -22.60 23.71 -4.50
N THR A 92 -23.89 23.91 -4.26
CA THR A 92 -24.54 25.22 -4.17
C THR A 92 -26.01 25.04 -3.77
N MET A 93 -26.43 25.76 -2.73
CA MET A 93 -27.84 26.05 -2.45
C MET A 93 -28.41 27.11 -3.42
N GLU A 94 -27.74 27.37 -4.54
CA GLU A 94 -28.10 28.39 -5.53
C GLU A 94 -28.01 27.78 -6.94
N ALA A 95 -29.03 28.08 -7.73
CA ALA A 95 -29.31 27.64 -9.10
C ALA A 95 -29.88 26.22 -9.24
N ALA A 96 -31.20 26.15 -9.47
CA ALA A 96 -31.78 25.06 -10.25
C ALA A 96 -31.07 25.05 -11.62
N VAL A 97 -30.18 24.08 -11.82
CA VAL A 97 -29.54 23.80 -13.10
C VAL A 97 -30.41 22.81 -13.86
N ASP A 98 -30.68 23.12 -15.13
CA ASP A 98 -31.50 22.30 -16.03
C ASP A 98 -30.86 20.92 -16.22
N ALA A 99 -31.70 19.88 -16.29
CA ALA A 99 -31.29 18.47 -16.30
C ALA A 99 -30.38 18.07 -17.49
N GLU A 100 -30.15 18.98 -18.44
CA GLU A 100 -29.42 18.76 -19.68
C GLU A 100 -27.95 19.25 -19.60
N ASP A 101 -27.60 20.10 -18.62
CA ASP A 101 -26.25 20.66 -18.44
C ASP A 101 -25.43 19.97 -17.32
N VAL A 102 -25.94 18.88 -16.75
CA VAL A 102 -25.14 18.01 -15.89
C VAL A 102 -24.23 17.17 -16.79
N GLU A 103 -23.05 17.72 -17.11
CA GLU A 103 -21.96 16.92 -17.65
C GLU A 103 -21.72 15.78 -16.68
N THR A 104 -22.08 14.56 -17.11
CA THR A 104 -21.85 13.32 -16.39
C THR A 104 -20.34 13.05 -16.35
N VAL A 105 -19.61 13.76 -15.50
CA VAL A 105 -18.43 13.21 -14.86
C VAL A 105 -18.97 12.15 -13.90
N SER A 106 -19.14 10.96 -14.47
CA SER A 106 -19.38 9.71 -13.77
C SER A 106 -18.41 9.57 -12.59
N GLU A 107 -18.87 8.96 -11.49
CA GLU A 107 -18.12 8.58 -10.27
C GLU A 107 -18.25 9.56 -9.08
N GLU A 108 -19.46 9.51 -8.52
CA GLU A 108 -20.02 9.95 -7.24
C GLU A 108 -19.16 9.89 -5.94
N ASN A 109 -17.82 9.86 -5.99
CA ASN A 109 -16.96 9.90 -4.82
C ASN A 109 -15.59 10.54 -5.12
N PRO A 110 -15.22 11.67 -4.49
CA PRO A 110 -13.96 12.33 -4.77
C PRO A 110 -12.78 11.42 -4.39
N GLU A 111 -11.80 11.30 -5.29
CA GLU A 111 -10.51 10.67 -5.00
C GLU A 111 -9.77 11.55 -3.98
N LEU A 112 -9.46 10.99 -2.82
CA LEU A 112 -8.79 11.66 -1.71
C LEU A 112 -7.28 11.42 -1.71
N PHE A 113 -6.84 10.28 -2.26
CA PHE A 113 -5.44 9.92 -2.35
C PHE A 113 -5.19 8.96 -3.52
N SER A 114 -4.06 9.13 -4.19
CA SER A 114 -3.56 8.22 -5.23
C SER A 114 -2.04 8.29 -5.24
N GLY A 115 -1.36 7.23 -4.80
CA GLY A 115 0.08 7.29 -4.62
C GLY A 115 0.71 6.07 -3.96
N TRP A 116 2.05 6.14 -3.85
CA TRP A 116 2.89 5.12 -3.22
C TRP A 116 3.05 5.38 -1.73
N MET A 117 2.68 4.41 -0.90
CA MET A 117 2.95 4.38 0.54
C MET A 117 4.14 3.46 0.85
N TYR A 118 4.94 3.85 1.84
CA TYR A 118 6.10 3.08 2.34
C TYR A 118 5.93 2.79 3.83
N ALA A 119 6.00 1.52 4.23
CA ALA A 119 5.81 1.11 5.61
C ALA A 119 6.90 1.66 6.54
N SER A 120 8.14 1.77 6.05
CA SER A 120 9.25 2.33 6.84
C SER A 120 9.14 3.84 7.08
N SER A 121 8.40 4.55 6.23
CA SER A 121 8.33 6.01 6.21
C SER A 121 6.90 6.54 6.00
N PRO A 122 5.95 6.27 6.92
CA PRO A 122 4.55 6.65 6.73
C PRO A 122 4.33 8.15 6.49
N GLY A 123 5.14 9.00 7.14
CA GLY A 123 5.04 10.45 7.02
C GLY A 123 5.42 11.03 5.65
N LEU A 124 5.87 10.21 4.68
CA LEU A 124 6.17 10.68 3.32
C LEU A 124 4.95 10.68 2.40
N SER A 125 4.00 9.77 2.61
CA SER A 125 2.90 9.57 1.66
C SER A 125 1.68 8.86 2.26
N ALA A 126 1.42 9.01 3.56
CA ALA A 126 0.15 8.57 4.14
C ALA A 126 -1.03 9.41 3.63
N LEU A 127 -2.24 8.85 3.70
CA LEU A 127 -3.44 9.66 3.57
C LEU A 127 -3.61 10.47 4.86
N GLU A 128 -3.67 11.79 4.73
CA GLU A 128 -4.03 12.72 5.79
C GLU A 128 -5.43 13.28 5.52
N HIS A 129 -6.47 12.66 6.08
CA HIS A 129 -7.86 13.09 5.94
C HIS A 129 -8.35 13.73 7.24
N PRO A 130 -9.26 14.73 7.27
CA PRO A 130 -9.66 15.42 8.51
C PRO A 130 -10.10 14.48 9.66
N VAL A 131 -10.71 13.34 9.32
CA VAL A 131 -11.19 12.33 10.29
C VAL A 131 -10.24 11.14 10.42
N TYR A 132 -9.50 10.80 9.37
CA TYR A 132 -8.76 9.52 9.29
C TYR A 132 -7.33 9.74 8.83
N ASP A 133 -6.38 9.03 9.41
CA ASP A 133 -5.05 8.86 8.82
C ASP A 133 -4.89 7.39 8.39
N VAL A 134 -4.42 7.14 7.17
CA VAL A 134 -4.24 5.77 6.66
C VAL A 134 -2.85 5.60 6.07
N TRP A 135 -2.16 4.54 6.48
CA TRP A 135 -0.83 4.19 5.97
C TRP A 135 -0.62 2.68 5.88
N VAL A 136 0.25 2.25 4.98
CA VAL A 136 0.69 0.84 4.88
C VAL A 136 1.56 0.50 6.07
N ILE A 137 1.35 -0.69 6.65
CA ILE A 137 2.25 -1.26 7.66
C ILE A 137 2.95 -2.53 7.19
N ARG A 138 2.35 -3.30 6.26
CA ARG A 138 3.03 -4.42 5.60
C ARG A 138 2.34 -4.90 4.31
N CYS A 139 3.12 -5.53 3.43
CA CYS A 139 2.61 -6.35 2.34
C CYS A 139 2.69 -7.84 2.71
N ALA A 140 1.63 -8.61 2.50
CA ALA A 140 1.52 -10.00 2.89
C ALA A 140 0.95 -10.87 1.76
N ALA A 141 1.30 -12.16 1.78
CA ALA A 141 0.54 -13.16 1.05
C ALA A 141 -0.85 -13.30 1.70
N PRO A 142 -1.88 -13.77 0.97
CA PRO A 142 -3.20 -13.94 1.57
C PRO A 142 -3.06 -14.98 2.69
N GLU A 143 -3.73 -14.76 3.82
CA GLU A 143 -3.62 -15.69 4.94
C GLU A 143 -3.93 -17.11 4.45
N PRO A 144 -3.08 -18.12 4.75
CA PRO A 144 -3.36 -19.49 4.36
C PRO A 144 -4.69 -19.90 5.00
N VAL A 145 -5.63 -20.38 4.18
CA VAL A 145 -6.92 -20.89 4.65
C VAL A 145 -6.65 -21.94 5.72
N LYS A 146 -6.99 -21.61 6.97
CA LYS A 146 -6.92 -22.56 8.08
C LYS A 146 -8.01 -23.60 7.86
N LEU A 147 -7.61 -24.78 7.39
CA LEU A 147 -8.52 -25.92 7.30
C LEU A 147 -8.99 -26.25 8.72
N GLU A 148 -10.30 -26.16 8.94
CA GLU A 148 -10.88 -26.65 10.19
C GLU A 148 -10.64 -28.16 10.26
N PRO A 149 -10.19 -28.70 11.41
CA PRO A 149 -10.07 -30.13 11.56
C PRO A 149 -11.46 -30.77 11.38
N ARG A 150 -11.52 -31.82 10.55
CA ARG A 150 -12.72 -32.66 10.40
C ARG A 150 -13.17 -33.08 11.80
N SER A 151 -14.41 -32.77 12.17
CA SER A 151 -14.94 -33.10 13.49
C SER A 151 -15.01 -34.62 13.65
N ALA A 152 -14.74 -35.12 14.87
CA ALA A 152 -14.78 -36.54 15.20
C ALA A 152 -16.17 -37.20 15.03
N GLU A 153 -17.21 -36.38 14.81
CA GLU A 153 -18.56 -36.83 14.51
C GLU A 153 -18.65 -37.52 13.14
N ASP A 154 -17.79 -37.13 12.19
CA ASP A 154 -17.73 -37.72 10.85
C ASP A 154 -17.02 -39.09 10.81
N GLU A 155 -16.42 -39.55 11.92
CA GLU A 155 -15.84 -40.89 12.07
C GLU A 155 -16.84 -41.90 12.68
N ALA A 156 -17.85 -41.43 13.40
CA ALA A 156 -18.83 -42.30 14.06
C ALA A 156 -19.96 -42.81 13.14
N ASP A 157 -20.07 -42.26 11.93
CA ASP A 157 -21.07 -42.66 10.91
C ASP A 157 -20.56 -43.78 9.97
N PHE A 158 -19.36 -44.33 10.21
CA PHE A 158 -18.74 -45.37 9.39
C PHE A 158 -18.57 -46.75 10.07
N GLU A 159 -19.20 -47.00 11.23
CA GLU A 159 -19.25 -48.32 11.89
C GLU A 159 -20.65 -48.94 11.95
#